data_AF-A0A9P6GZ45-F1
#
_entry.id   AF-A0A9P6GZ45-F1
#
_cell.length_a   1.000
_cell.length_b   1.000
_cell.length_c   1.000
_cell.angle_alpha   90.00
_cell.angle_beta   90.00
_cell.angle_gamma   90.00
#
_symmetry.space_group_name_H-M   'P 1'
#
loop_
_entity.id
_entity.type
_entity.pdbx_description
1 polymer ?
#
loop_
_entity_poly.entity_id
_entity_poly.type
_entity_poly.pdbx_seq_one_letter_code
_entity_poly.pdbx_strand_id
1 'polypeptide(L)'
;MNLDNTMHKNEERKDVLRVPLVEGQREIIYNEIDDNGIADDVINIIEYTISSSNDANKFNIIVEALSPLIQDKAKLIVSKLYLFKRRPCKFNNNCKDPKCIFIHDNDKIFRNQDNKRKVEPEEAKRSRCDVGSHRSQEVILNRVDGSKHSEADLIDGVSRFGEIESVKKLNDIKWLIVFKDSESAKNLVNSRDVILGDGNIKKYYNVMENMKKYELNSLLDKQEDIINRLNITNNPDVEELKRIISRVKVLVKEVEGSTNGHEQKRTQAINFNN
;
A
#
# COMPACT_ATOMS: atom_id res chain seq x y z
N MET A 1 -34.12 0.63 14.98
CA MET A 1 -33.50 -0.70 14.96
C MET A 1 -32.51 -0.74 13.80
N ASN A 2 -31.23 -0.85 14.17
CA ASN A 2 -29.99 -1.17 13.44
C ASN A 2 -29.93 -1.01 11.90
N LEU A 3 -29.02 -0.11 11.47
CA LEU A 3 -28.39 -0.14 10.15
C LEU A 3 -26.88 -0.26 10.35
N ASP A 4 -26.37 -1.47 10.12
CA ASP A 4 -24.95 -1.80 10.14
C ASP A 4 -24.23 -1.14 8.95
N ASN A 5 -23.32 -0.23 9.27
CA ASN A 5 -22.46 0.47 8.33
C ASN A 5 -21.19 -0.38 8.15
N THR A 6 -21.16 -1.24 7.12
CA THR A 6 -19.95 -1.98 6.72
C THR A 6 -18.94 -1.05 6.06
N MET A 7 -18.15 -0.37 6.89
CA MET A 7 -16.93 0.34 6.50
C MET A 7 -15.88 -0.66 5.96
N HIS A 8 -15.15 -0.19 4.94
CA HIS A 8 -14.07 -0.88 4.26
C HIS A 8 -13.01 -1.47 5.22
N LYS A 9 -13.01 -2.79 5.33
CA LYS A 9 -12.21 -3.60 6.26
C LYS A 9 -10.75 -3.88 5.87
N ASN A 10 -10.09 -3.08 5.03
CA ASN A 10 -8.72 -3.39 4.57
C ASN A 10 -7.65 -2.30 4.81
N GLU A 11 -7.94 -1.25 5.57
CA GLU A 11 -6.90 -0.39 6.19
C GLU A 11 -6.62 -0.72 7.66
N GLU A 12 -7.33 -1.70 8.21
CA GLU A 12 -7.08 -2.20 9.56
C GLU A 12 -5.71 -2.89 9.62
N ARG A 13 -4.84 -2.37 10.50
CA ARG A 13 -3.58 -2.96 11.02
C ARG A 13 -2.24 -2.43 10.48
N LYS A 14 -2.05 -1.12 10.41
CA LYS A 14 -0.71 -0.55 10.70
C LYS A 14 -0.70 0.54 11.77
N ASP A 15 -1.84 0.84 12.37
CA ASP A 15 -2.09 2.05 13.16
C ASP A 15 -1.90 1.88 14.67
N VAL A 16 -0.70 1.45 15.07
CA VAL A 16 -0.38 1.40 16.50
C VAL A 16 1.00 2.01 16.72
N LEU A 17 1.03 3.27 17.16
CA LEU A 17 2.15 3.77 17.95
C LEU A 17 2.37 2.77 19.09
N ARG A 18 3.59 2.26 19.23
CA ARG A 18 3.90 1.26 20.25
C ARG A 18 4.45 1.95 21.49
N VAL A 19 4.20 1.34 22.64
CA VAL A 19 4.77 1.75 23.92
C VAL A 19 5.82 0.71 24.35
N PRO A 20 7.01 1.12 24.79
CA PRO A 20 7.50 2.51 24.80
C PRO A 20 7.72 3.05 23.39
N LEU A 21 7.65 4.38 23.23
CA LEU A 21 7.99 5.03 21.97
C LEU A 21 9.44 4.73 21.62
N VAL A 22 9.71 4.41 20.34
CA VAL A 22 11.09 4.15 19.89
C VAL A 22 11.92 5.43 19.94
N GLU A 23 13.25 5.30 20.07
CA GLU A 23 14.17 6.45 20.23
C GLU A 23 13.93 7.55 19.18
N GLY A 24 13.86 7.21 17.89
CA GLY A 24 13.60 8.21 16.85
C GLY A 24 12.21 8.88 16.91
N GLN A 25 11.22 8.26 17.58
CA GLN A 25 9.94 8.92 17.87
C GLN A 25 10.07 9.89 19.04
N ARG A 26 10.86 9.56 20.06
CA ARG A 26 11.17 10.47 21.17
C ARG A 26 11.98 11.67 20.67
N GLU A 27 12.95 11.45 19.78
CA GLU A 27 13.71 12.53 19.13
C GLU A 27 12.83 13.49 18.34
N ILE A 28 11.77 13.03 17.68
CA ILE A 28 10.80 13.94 17.03
C ILE A 28 10.20 14.89 18.06
N ILE A 29 9.87 14.41 19.26
CA ILE A 29 9.24 15.22 20.30
C ILE A 29 10.24 16.26 20.83
N TYR A 30 11.46 15.85 21.20
CA TYR A 30 12.52 16.77 21.65
C TYR A 30 12.95 17.78 20.58
N ASN A 31 12.79 17.46 19.29
CA ASN A 31 13.11 18.39 18.21
C ASN A 31 12.06 19.49 18.00
N GLU A 32 10.83 19.29 18.49
CA GLU A 32 9.70 20.21 18.27
C GLU A 32 9.34 21.01 19.53
N ILE A 33 9.80 20.55 20.69
CA ILE A 33 9.57 21.16 22.00
C ILE A 33 10.92 21.60 22.56
N ASP A 34 11.09 22.90 22.77
CA ASP A 34 12.36 23.48 23.21
C ASP A 34 12.68 23.17 24.69
N ASP A 35 11.64 22.90 25.49
CA ASP A 35 11.76 22.54 26.90
C ASP A 35 11.75 21.01 27.08
N ASN A 36 12.88 20.46 27.53
CA ASN A 36 13.04 19.01 27.75
C ASN A 36 12.07 18.46 28.80
N GLY A 37 11.72 19.24 29.84
CA GLY A 37 10.77 18.80 30.86
C GLY A 37 9.37 18.65 30.28
N ILE A 38 8.96 19.62 29.44
CA ILE A 38 7.68 19.53 28.71
C ILE A 38 7.71 18.37 27.71
N ALA A 39 8.84 18.13 27.04
CA ALA A 39 8.99 17.01 26.10
C ALA A 39 8.83 15.64 26.79
N ASP A 40 9.41 15.48 27.99
CA ASP A 40 9.25 14.29 28.83
C ASP A 40 7.78 14.08 29.22
N ASP A 41 7.10 15.15 29.64
CA ASP A 41 5.68 15.11 29.96
C ASP A 41 4.83 14.72 28.75
N VAL A 42 5.14 15.25 27.56
CA VAL A 42 4.48 14.85 26.31
C VAL A 42 4.68 13.37 26.01
N ILE A 43 5.90 12.83 26.15
CA ILE A 43 6.18 11.40 25.95
C ILE A 43 5.33 10.56 26.92
N ASN A 44 5.31 10.94 28.20
CA ASN A 44 4.57 10.24 29.25
C ASN A 44 3.06 10.24 28.96
N ILE A 45 2.50 11.39 28.56
CA ILE A 45 1.08 11.51 28.20
C ILE A 45 0.73 10.63 27.00
N ILE A 46 1.58 10.61 25.95
CA ILE A 46 1.35 9.77 24.76
C ILE A 46 1.40 8.29 25.14
N GLU A 47 2.43 7.85 25.85
CA GLU A 47 2.61 6.46 26.26
C GLU A 47 1.47 6.00 27.19
N TYR A 48 1.05 6.85 28.12
CA TYR A 48 -0.09 6.59 29.00
C TYR A 48 -1.39 6.49 28.21
N THR A 49 -1.66 7.42 27.29
CA THR A 49 -2.89 7.45 26.48
C THR A 49 -2.98 6.21 25.59
N ILE A 50 -1.86 5.78 24.99
CA ILE A 50 -1.83 4.56 24.19
C ILE A 50 -2.09 3.32 25.05
N SER A 51 -1.55 3.27 26.27
CA SER A 51 -1.70 2.12 27.17
C SER A 51 -3.07 2.04 27.84
N SER A 52 -3.73 3.17 28.06
CA SER A 52 -5.01 3.27 28.78
C SER A 52 -6.24 3.27 27.87
N SER A 53 -6.12 3.71 26.61
CA SER A 53 -7.25 3.71 25.66
C SER A 53 -7.39 2.38 24.91
N ASN A 54 -8.63 1.89 24.86
CA ASN A 54 -9.03 0.74 24.04
C ASN A 54 -9.54 1.13 22.64
N ASP A 55 -9.54 2.43 22.30
CA ASP A 55 -10.04 2.90 21.02
C ASP A 55 -9.14 2.50 19.86
N ALA A 56 -9.77 2.17 18.72
CA ALA A 56 -9.06 1.85 17.49
C ALA A 56 -8.33 3.07 16.91
N ASN A 57 -8.87 4.27 17.11
CA ASN A 57 -8.28 5.52 16.63
C ASN A 57 -7.82 6.41 17.80
N LYS A 58 -6.56 6.27 18.16
CA LYS A 58 -5.92 7.01 19.27
C LYS A 58 -5.44 8.40 18.87
N PHE A 59 -5.50 8.76 17.58
CA PHE A 59 -4.95 10.02 17.08
C PHE A 59 -5.58 11.23 17.77
N ASN A 60 -6.92 11.35 17.71
CA ASN A 60 -7.64 12.50 18.27
C ASN A 60 -7.49 12.56 19.79
N ILE A 61 -7.54 11.40 20.48
CA ILE A 61 -7.42 11.32 21.94
C ILE A 61 -6.04 11.83 22.39
N ILE A 62 -4.97 11.43 21.69
CA ILE A 62 -3.63 11.92 21.99
C ILE A 62 -3.55 13.43 21.72
N VAL A 63 -4.10 13.92 20.61
CA VAL A 63 -4.09 15.37 20.31
C VAL A 63 -4.84 16.17 21.37
N GLU A 64 -6.01 15.71 21.81
CA GLU A 64 -6.79 16.34 22.87
C GLU A 64 -6.03 16.35 24.20
N ALA A 65 -5.39 15.23 24.58
CA ALA A 65 -4.61 15.14 25.81
C ALA A 65 -3.38 16.06 25.82
N LEU A 66 -2.76 16.29 24.65
CA LEU A 66 -1.58 17.13 24.51
C LEU A 66 -1.90 18.62 24.30
N SER A 67 -3.10 18.96 23.82
CA SER A 67 -3.47 20.33 23.48
C SER A 67 -3.31 21.34 24.64
N PRO A 68 -3.62 21.00 25.91
CA PRO A 68 -3.38 21.91 27.03
C PRO A 68 -1.90 22.25 27.27
N LEU A 69 -0.98 21.35 26.88
CA LEU A 69 0.44 21.46 27.17
C LEU A 69 1.22 22.14 26.03
N ILE A 70 0.89 21.81 24.78
CA ILE A 70 1.66 22.25 23.59
C ILE A 70 0.79 22.89 22.49
N GLN A 71 -0.50 23.12 22.76
CA GLN A 71 -1.44 23.85 21.91
C GLN A 71 -1.37 23.42 20.43
N ASP A 72 -1.10 24.35 19.51
CA ASP A 72 -1.10 24.15 18.06
C ASP A 72 -0.07 23.12 17.58
N LYS A 73 0.96 22.82 18.39
CA LYS A 73 1.97 21.83 18.05
C LYS A 73 1.48 20.38 18.23
N ALA A 74 0.44 20.14 19.03
CA ALA A 74 -0.05 18.80 19.35
C ALA A 74 -0.38 17.97 18.09
N LYS A 75 -1.20 18.53 17.20
CA LYS A 75 -1.60 17.85 15.96
C LYS A 75 -0.41 17.56 15.06
N LEU A 76 0.54 18.49 14.96
CA LEU A 76 1.72 18.34 14.11
C LEU A 76 2.63 17.22 14.62
N ILE A 77 2.92 17.20 15.92
CA ILE A 77 3.76 16.18 16.55
C ILE A 77 3.13 14.80 16.38
N VAL A 78 1.86 14.64 16.73
CA VAL A 78 1.16 13.34 16.59
C VAL A 78 1.15 12.88 15.13
N SER A 79 0.92 13.78 14.18
CA SER A 79 1.01 13.45 12.74
C SER A 79 2.41 12.96 12.34
N LYS A 80 3.48 13.62 12.79
CA LYS A 80 4.86 13.21 12.52
C LYS A 80 5.16 11.83 13.12
N LEU A 81 4.69 11.54 14.34
CA LEU A 81 4.87 10.25 15.00
C LEU A 81 4.21 9.10 14.22
N TYR A 82 2.99 9.30 13.73
CA TYR A 82 2.29 8.31 12.91
C TYR A 82 2.91 8.13 11.52
N LEU A 83 3.62 9.14 11.00
CA LEU A 83 4.32 9.06 9.71
C LEU A 83 5.76 8.53 9.83
N PHE A 84 6.32 8.51 11.03
CA PHE A 84 7.71 8.13 11.28
C PHE A 84 8.06 6.78 10.65
N LYS A 85 9.05 6.81 9.75
CA LYS A 85 9.56 5.68 8.98
C LYS A 85 8.46 4.82 8.33
N ARG A 86 7.34 5.43 7.92
CA ARG A 86 6.28 4.75 7.14
C ARG A 86 6.45 4.89 5.64
N ARG A 87 6.96 6.04 5.18
CA ARG A 87 7.15 6.34 3.75
C ARG A 87 8.64 6.46 3.43
N PRO A 88 9.07 6.08 2.22
CA PRO A 88 10.42 6.37 1.76
C PRO A 88 10.61 7.88 1.62
N CYS A 89 11.80 8.38 1.97
CA CYS A 89 12.14 9.77 1.74
C CYS A 89 12.18 10.06 0.24
N LYS A 90 11.59 11.17 -0.20
CA LYS A 90 11.60 11.62 -1.60
C LYS A 90 13.03 11.72 -2.16
N PHE A 91 13.97 12.13 -1.32
CA PHE A 91 15.37 12.31 -1.69
C PHE A 91 16.24 11.09 -1.36
N ASN A 92 15.67 10.07 -0.71
CA ASN A 92 16.36 8.84 -0.32
C ASN A 92 17.73 9.16 0.33
N ASN A 93 18.82 8.49 -0.08
CA ASN A 93 20.16 8.73 0.47
C ASN A 93 20.76 10.13 0.17
N ASN A 94 20.13 10.93 -0.71
CA ASN A 94 20.54 12.31 -0.98
C ASN A 94 19.84 13.33 -0.07
N CYS A 95 19.02 12.87 0.90
CA CYS A 95 18.39 13.75 1.87
C CYS A 95 19.46 14.41 2.75
N LYS A 96 19.46 15.75 2.78
CA LYS A 96 20.36 16.54 3.63
C LYS A 96 19.72 16.97 4.95
N ASP A 97 18.45 16.61 5.15
CA ASP A 97 17.73 16.98 6.36
C ASP A 97 18.09 15.99 7.48
N PRO A 98 18.82 16.42 8.53
CA PRO A 98 19.17 15.56 9.65
C PRO A 98 17.94 15.14 10.48
N LYS A 99 16.81 15.86 10.34
CA LYS A 99 15.55 15.61 11.05
C LYS A 99 14.53 14.85 10.20
N CYS A 100 14.96 14.21 9.12
CA CYS A 100 14.06 13.53 8.20
C CYS A 100 13.35 12.35 8.89
N ILE A 101 12.02 12.41 8.95
CA ILE A 101 11.18 11.36 9.54
C ILE A 101 10.88 10.18 8.61
N PHE A 102 11.40 10.20 7.37
CA PHE A 102 11.12 9.20 6.34
C PHE A 102 12.23 8.16 6.21
N ILE A 103 11.95 7.01 5.58
CA ILE A 103 12.93 5.92 5.43
C ILE A 103 13.97 6.27 4.36
N HIS A 104 15.25 6.19 4.70
CA HIS A 104 16.36 6.15 3.74
C HIS A 104 16.82 4.71 3.48
N ASP A 105 17.43 4.44 2.32
CA ASP A 105 17.95 3.11 2.02
C ASP A 105 19.07 2.68 2.98
N ASN A 106 19.86 3.63 3.49
CA ASN A 106 20.85 3.35 4.53
C ASN A 106 20.20 2.81 5.83
N ASP A 107 18.99 3.26 6.18
CA ASP A 107 18.26 2.77 7.36
C ASP A 107 17.81 1.31 7.21
N LYS A 108 17.61 0.84 5.96
CA LYS A 108 17.19 -0.53 5.69
C LYS A 108 18.30 -1.55 5.97
N ILE A 109 19.55 -1.13 5.91
CA ILE A 109 20.72 -1.98 6.16
C ILE A 109 20.77 -2.38 7.64
N PHE A 110 20.47 -1.45 8.56
CA PHE A 110 20.43 -1.72 10.00
C PHE A 110 19.29 -2.66 10.42
N ARG A 111 18.10 -2.55 9.77
CA ARG A 111 16.95 -3.42 10.09
C ARG A 111 17.16 -4.92 9.80
N ASN A 112 18.14 -5.26 8.95
CA ASN A 112 18.47 -6.65 8.65
C ASN A 112 19.42 -7.29 9.68
N GLN A 113 20.08 -6.51 10.54
CA GLN A 113 20.98 -7.07 11.56
C GLN A 113 20.23 -7.45 12.83
N ASP A 114 19.24 -6.66 13.27
CA ASP A 114 18.48 -6.95 14.49
C ASP A 114 17.40 -8.03 14.34
N ASN A 115 17.07 -8.43 13.10
CA ASN A 115 16.12 -9.51 12.82
C ASN A 115 16.78 -10.87 12.53
N LYS A 116 18.07 -11.05 12.87
CA LYS A 116 18.71 -12.37 12.90
C LYS A 116 18.24 -13.16 14.15
N ARG A 117 16.93 -13.38 14.28
CA ARG A 117 16.40 -14.46 15.12
C ARG A 117 16.99 -15.76 14.59
N LYS A 118 17.65 -16.51 15.48
CA LYS A 118 17.96 -17.93 15.30
C LYS A 118 16.70 -18.63 14.79
N VAL A 119 16.69 -19.00 13.51
CA VAL A 119 15.69 -19.90 12.96
C VAL A 119 16.21 -21.29 13.23
N GLU A 120 15.67 -21.92 14.27
CA GLU A 120 15.65 -23.38 14.34
C GLU A 120 14.80 -23.91 13.18
N PRO A 121 15.14 -25.08 12.62
CA PRO A 121 14.50 -25.61 11.43
C PRO A 121 13.20 -26.31 11.81
N GLU A 122 12.12 -25.57 12.00
CA GLU A 122 10.77 -26.16 11.99
C GLU A 122 9.84 -25.41 11.03
N GLU A 123 9.51 -26.13 9.95
CA GLU A 123 8.22 -26.16 9.26
C GLU A 123 7.39 -24.87 9.25
N ALA A 124 7.93 -23.80 8.66
CA ALA A 124 7.12 -22.65 8.27
C ALA A 124 6.20 -23.03 7.10
N LYS A 125 5.00 -23.52 7.43
CA LYS A 125 3.82 -23.52 6.54
C LYS A 125 3.64 -22.10 6.00
N ARG A 126 4.06 -21.90 4.75
CA ARG A 126 3.79 -20.69 3.98
C ARG A 126 2.26 -20.52 3.91
N SER A 127 1.74 -19.58 4.68
CA SER A 127 0.38 -19.06 4.50
C SER A 127 0.27 -18.54 3.07
N ARG A 128 -0.36 -19.34 2.20
CA ARG A 128 -0.75 -18.94 0.86
C ARG A 128 -1.74 -17.79 1.03
N CYS A 129 -1.41 -16.63 0.47
CA CYS A 129 -2.41 -15.62 0.20
C CYS A 129 -3.34 -16.18 -0.89
N ASP A 130 -4.41 -16.84 -0.47
CA ASP A 130 -5.62 -16.99 -1.27
C ASP A 130 -6.27 -15.60 -1.36
N VAL A 131 -5.77 -14.77 -2.28
CA VAL A 131 -6.47 -13.55 -2.71
C VAL A 131 -7.10 -13.88 -4.05
N GLY A 132 -8.43 -13.85 -4.04
CA GLY A 132 -9.29 -14.37 -5.09
C GLY A 132 -9.09 -13.76 -6.49
N SER A 133 -9.30 -14.64 -7.46
CA SER A 133 -9.98 -14.43 -8.74
C SER A 133 -9.30 -13.69 -9.89
N HIS A 134 -8.36 -12.77 -9.70
CA HIS A 134 -7.74 -12.13 -10.86
C HIS A 134 -6.49 -12.91 -11.29
N ARG A 135 -6.72 -14.02 -12.01
CA ARG A 135 -5.65 -14.81 -12.66
C ARG A 135 -5.10 -14.00 -13.84
N SER A 136 -4.28 -13.01 -13.55
CA SER A 136 -3.59 -12.24 -14.58
C SER A 136 -2.66 -13.15 -15.39
N GLN A 137 -2.70 -13.01 -16.71
CA GLN A 137 -1.71 -13.59 -17.64
C GLN A 137 -0.32 -12.99 -17.44
N GLU A 138 -0.23 -11.88 -16.70
CA GLU A 138 0.98 -11.11 -16.50
C GLU A 138 1.68 -11.45 -15.19
N VAL A 139 2.98 -11.74 -15.27
CA VAL A 139 3.85 -12.08 -14.13
C VAL A 139 5.06 -11.16 -14.13
N ILE A 140 5.37 -10.57 -12.98
CA ILE A 140 6.60 -9.82 -12.75
C ILE A 140 7.65 -10.74 -12.14
N LEU A 141 8.81 -10.79 -12.79
CA LEU A 141 10.05 -11.31 -12.22
C LEU A 141 10.85 -10.15 -11.62
N ASN A 142 11.14 -10.23 -10.34
CA ASN A 142 11.85 -9.19 -9.59
C ASN A 142 13.20 -9.72 -9.11
N ARG A 143 14.21 -8.83 -9.07
CA ARG A 143 15.62 -9.13 -8.77
C ARG A 143 16.33 -9.94 -9.85
N VAL A 144 15.96 -9.78 -11.10
CA VAL A 144 16.71 -10.36 -12.22
C VAL A 144 17.96 -9.49 -12.47
N ASP A 145 19.16 -10.07 -12.47
CA ASP A 145 20.37 -9.33 -12.78
C ASP A 145 20.45 -9.03 -14.29
N GLY A 146 20.01 -7.84 -14.70
CA GLY A 146 19.98 -7.43 -16.11
C GLY A 146 21.36 -7.29 -16.77
N SER A 147 22.46 -7.40 -16.02
CA SER A 147 23.81 -7.47 -16.58
C SER A 147 24.22 -8.87 -16.98
N LYS A 148 23.61 -9.90 -16.38
CA LYS A 148 23.92 -11.32 -16.61
C LYS A 148 22.92 -12.03 -17.51
N HIS A 149 21.68 -11.55 -17.51
CA HIS A 149 20.59 -12.23 -18.19
C HIS A 149 19.94 -11.31 -19.22
N SER A 150 19.85 -11.83 -20.43
CA SER A 150 19.16 -11.22 -21.56
C SER A 150 17.68 -11.62 -21.59
N GLU A 151 16.92 -10.99 -22.48
CA GLU A 151 15.54 -11.36 -22.75
C GLU A 151 15.41 -12.82 -23.24
N ALA A 152 16.34 -13.28 -24.07
CA ALA A 152 16.36 -14.65 -24.58
C ALA A 152 16.53 -15.68 -23.46
N ASP A 153 17.40 -15.39 -22.48
CA ASP A 153 17.59 -16.26 -21.31
C ASP A 153 16.31 -16.38 -20.50
N LEU A 154 15.60 -15.25 -20.30
CA LEU A 154 14.33 -15.24 -19.58
C LEU A 154 13.26 -16.05 -20.30
N ILE A 155 13.15 -15.91 -21.62
CA ILE A 155 12.22 -16.67 -22.46
C ILE A 155 12.50 -18.17 -22.28
N ASP A 156 13.75 -18.59 -22.44
CA ASP A 156 14.15 -19.99 -22.27
C ASP A 156 13.80 -20.49 -20.85
N GLY A 157 14.19 -19.73 -19.83
CA GLY A 157 13.98 -20.09 -18.42
C GLY A 157 12.52 -20.19 -17.97
N VAL A 158 11.60 -19.47 -18.62
CA VAL A 158 10.17 -19.49 -18.27
C VAL A 158 9.26 -20.22 -19.26
N SER A 159 9.76 -20.54 -20.47
CA SER A 159 9.01 -21.25 -21.52
C SER A 159 8.45 -22.60 -21.05
N ARG A 160 9.15 -23.28 -20.12
CA ARG A 160 8.70 -24.55 -19.52
C ARG A 160 7.39 -24.45 -18.73
N PHE A 161 6.96 -23.26 -18.34
CA PHE A 161 5.71 -23.05 -17.61
C PHE A 161 4.50 -22.81 -18.53
N GLY A 162 4.75 -22.52 -19.81
CA GLY A 162 3.72 -22.34 -20.84
C GLY A 162 4.13 -21.35 -21.92
N GLU A 163 3.25 -21.14 -22.90
CA GLU A 163 3.54 -20.29 -24.05
C GLU A 163 3.54 -18.80 -23.67
N ILE A 164 4.62 -18.11 -24.03
CA ILE A 164 4.86 -16.70 -23.72
C ILE A 164 4.33 -15.85 -24.88
N GLU A 165 3.50 -14.86 -24.59
CA GLU A 165 3.00 -13.88 -25.56
C GLU A 165 3.99 -12.73 -25.74
N SER A 166 4.51 -12.19 -24.64
CA SER A 166 5.53 -11.14 -24.68
C SER A 166 6.39 -11.08 -23.43
N VAL A 167 7.60 -10.55 -23.59
CA VAL A 167 8.52 -10.23 -22.50
C VAL A 167 8.89 -8.76 -22.61
N LYS A 168 8.88 -8.05 -21.47
CA LYS A 168 9.20 -6.63 -21.43
C LYS A 168 10.06 -6.30 -20.22
N LYS A 169 11.22 -5.69 -20.45
CA LYS A 169 12.04 -5.12 -19.38
C LYS A 169 11.35 -3.89 -18.80
N LEU A 170 11.11 -3.89 -17.48
CA LEU A 170 10.55 -2.74 -16.77
C LEU A 170 11.67 -1.84 -16.23
N ASN A 171 12.71 -2.44 -15.65
CA ASN A 171 13.95 -1.79 -15.25
C ASN A 171 15.08 -2.83 -15.14
N ASP A 172 16.26 -2.44 -14.68
CA ASP A 172 17.44 -3.33 -14.62
C ASP A 172 17.29 -4.54 -13.70
N ILE A 173 16.30 -4.52 -12.80
CA ILE A 173 16.03 -5.60 -11.85
C ILE A 173 14.63 -6.22 -12.00
N LYS A 174 13.81 -5.77 -12.95
CA LYS A 174 12.43 -6.20 -13.11
C LYS A 174 12.05 -6.43 -14.56
N TRP A 175 11.36 -7.55 -14.77
CA TRP A 175 10.83 -7.95 -16.06
C TRP A 175 9.36 -8.33 -15.92
N LEU A 176 8.59 -8.01 -16.95
CA LEU A 176 7.20 -8.40 -17.11
C LEU A 176 7.13 -9.52 -18.15
N ILE A 177 6.49 -10.62 -17.80
CA ILE A 177 6.23 -11.76 -18.67
C ILE A 177 4.72 -11.85 -18.84
N VAL A 178 4.26 -11.85 -20.09
CA VAL A 178 2.85 -12.06 -20.43
C VAL A 178 2.74 -13.44 -21.06
N PHE A 179 1.95 -14.31 -20.45
CA PHE A 179 1.65 -15.64 -21.00
C PHE A 179 0.38 -15.58 -21.84
N LYS A 180 0.28 -16.46 -22.84
CA LYS A 180 -0.98 -16.61 -23.58
C LYS A 180 -2.13 -17.07 -22.68
N ASP A 181 -1.83 -17.91 -21.69
CA ASP A 181 -2.83 -18.50 -20.79
C ASP A 181 -2.56 -18.15 -19.32
N SER A 182 -3.65 -17.91 -18.57
CA SER A 182 -3.57 -17.58 -17.15
C SER A 182 -3.11 -18.74 -16.27
N GLU A 183 -3.29 -19.99 -16.71
CA GLU A 183 -2.79 -21.17 -16.00
C GLU A 183 -1.25 -21.25 -16.07
N SER A 184 -0.64 -20.83 -17.18
CA SER A 184 0.82 -20.77 -17.35
C SER A 184 1.44 -19.75 -16.39
N ALA A 185 0.85 -18.55 -16.28
CA ALA A 185 1.24 -17.55 -15.30
C ALA A 185 1.15 -18.09 -13.87
N LYS A 186 0.07 -18.83 -13.56
CA LYS A 186 -0.14 -19.48 -12.26
C LYS A 186 0.88 -20.57 -11.97
N ASN A 187 1.25 -21.38 -12.96
CA ASN A 187 2.29 -22.39 -12.83
C ASN A 187 3.63 -21.76 -12.49
N LEU A 188 4.02 -20.68 -13.18
CA LEU A 188 5.24 -19.96 -12.89
C LEU A 188 5.27 -19.39 -11.46
N VAL A 189 4.21 -18.68 -11.05
CA VAL A 189 4.14 -18.01 -9.74
C VAL A 189 4.14 -19.04 -8.59
N ASN A 190 3.41 -20.15 -8.74
CA ASN A 190 3.31 -21.17 -7.70
C ASN A 190 4.48 -22.16 -7.68
N SER A 191 5.25 -22.25 -8.77
CA SER A 191 6.41 -23.12 -8.85
C SER A 191 7.45 -22.73 -7.80
N ARG A 192 8.13 -23.74 -7.23
CA ARG A 192 9.29 -23.55 -6.35
C ARG A 192 10.61 -23.55 -7.11
N ASP A 193 10.57 -23.80 -8.41
CA ASP A 193 11.76 -23.90 -9.23
C ASP A 193 12.45 -22.55 -9.31
N VAL A 194 13.77 -22.62 -9.23
CA VAL A 194 14.65 -21.48 -9.47
C VAL A 194 14.57 -21.08 -10.93
N ILE A 195 14.54 -19.77 -11.17
CA ILE A 195 14.55 -19.18 -12.51
C ILE A 195 15.99 -18.78 -12.77
N LEU A 196 16.56 -19.18 -13.91
CA LEU A 196 17.95 -18.85 -14.30
C LEU A 196 19.00 -19.28 -13.26
N GLY A 197 18.71 -20.32 -12.47
CA GLY A 197 19.59 -20.79 -11.40
C GLY A 197 19.67 -19.87 -10.17
N ASP A 198 18.90 -18.79 -10.12
CA ASP A 198 18.90 -17.85 -8.99
C ASP A 198 17.63 -18.00 -8.12
N GLY A 199 17.83 -18.42 -6.87
CA GLY A 199 16.76 -18.54 -5.86
C GLY A 199 16.29 -17.19 -5.28
N ASN A 200 16.97 -16.09 -5.56
CA ASN A 200 16.59 -14.75 -5.11
C ASN A 200 15.55 -14.07 -6.00
N ILE A 201 15.37 -14.58 -7.23
CA ILE A 201 14.36 -14.06 -8.16
C ILE A 201 12.98 -14.36 -7.61
N LYS A 202 12.18 -13.31 -7.45
CA LYS A 202 10.83 -13.39 -6.90
C LYS A 202 9.80 -13.26 -8.01
N LYS A 203 8.71 -14.01 -7.90
CA LYS A 203 7.65 -14.16 -8.91
C LYS A 203 6.33 -13.65 -8.35
N TYR A 204 5.68 -12.72 -9.04
CA TYR A 204 4.43 -12.11 -8.59
C TYR A 204 3.50 -11.88 -9.78
N TYR A 205 2.19 -11.99 -9.59
CA TYR A 205 1.26 -11.48 -10.60
C TYR A 205 1.40 -9.96 -10.72
N ASN A 206 1.24 -9.45 -11.95
CA ASN A 206 1.10 -8.01 -12.15
C ASN A 206 -0.32 -7.58 -11.79
N VAL A 207 -0.49 -6.98 -10.62
CA VAL A 207 -1.78 -6.46 -10.15
C VAL A 207 -1.89 -4.98 -10.50
N MET A 208 -2.21 -4.69 -11.77
CA MET A 208 -2.35 -3.31 -12.27
C MET A 208 -3.70 -2.66 -11.96
N GLU A 209 -4.73 -3.45 -11.62
CA GLU A 209 -6.10 -2.95 -11.39
C GLU A 209 -6.19 -1.88 -10.32
N ASN A 210 -5.29 -1.90 -9.33
CA ASN A 210 -5.35 -0.94 -8.24
C ASN A 210 -4.82 0.45 -8.61
N MET A 211 -3.79 0.57 -9.46
CA MET A 211 -3.16 1.87 -9.74
C MET A 211 -4.09 2.82 -10.50
N LYS A 212 -4.79 2.34 -11.54
CA LYS A 212 -5.75 3.16 -12.31
C LYS A 212 -6.94 3.59 -11.46
N LYS A 213 -7.42 2.70 -10.58
CA LYS A 213 -8.49 2.99 -9.63
C LYS A 213 -8.08 4.04 -8.59
N TYR A 214 -6.85 3.95 -8.06
CA TYR A 214 -6.31 4.95 -7.15
C TYR A 214 -6.10 6.31 -7.84
N GLU A 215 -5.60 6.32 -9.06
CA GLU A 215 -5.41 7.54 -9.85
C GLU A 215 -6.76 8.21 -10.16
N LEU A 216 -7.75 7.44 -10.59
CA LEU A 216 -9.10 7.93 -10.87
C LEU A 216 -9.76 8.52 -9.62
N ASN A 217 -9.70 7.81 -8.48
CA ASN A 217 -10.22 8.32 -7.22
C ASN A 217 -9.50 9.60 -6.78
N SER A 218 -8.18 9.65 -6.90
CA SER A 218 -7.41 10.86 -6.57
C SER A 218 -7.77 12.06 -7.45
N LEU A 219 -8.08 11.83 -8.74
CA LEU A 219 -8.55 12.89 -9.63
C LEU A 219 -9.96 13.37 -9.26
N LEU A 220 -10.84 12.46 -8.86
CA LEU A 220 -12.19 12.80 -8.38
C LEU A 220 -12.14 13.62 -7.08
N ASP A 221 -11.25 13.27 -6.14
CA ASP A 221 -11.07 14.00 -4.89
C ASP A 221 -10.55 15.43 -5.13
N LYS A 222 -9.52 15.56 -5.99
CA LYS A 222 -8.97 16.88 -6.37
C LYS A 222 -10.01 17.77 -7.06
N GLN A 223 -10.88 17.17 -7.87
CA GLN A 223 -11.96 17.89 -8.52
C GLN A 223 -12.99 18.39 -7.50
N GLU A 224 -13.35 17.56 -6.52
CA GLU A 224 -14.26 17.93 -5.43
C GLU A 224 -13.71 19.08 -4.58
N ASP A 225 -12.41 19.06 -4.29
CA ASP A 225 -11.72 20.17 -3.61
C ASP A 225 -11.74 21.48 -4.42
N ILE A 226 -11.55 21.40 -5.74
CA ILE A 226 -11.66 22.57 -6.63
C ILE A 226 -13.07 23.15 -6.57
N ILE A 227 -14.09 22.31 -6.61
CA ILE A 227 -15.49 22.71 -6.56
C ILE A 227 -15.85 23.33 -5.20
N ASN A 228 -15.40 22.73 -4.11
CA ASN A 228 -15.63 23.26 -2.76
C ASN A 228 -14.99 24.65 -2.58
N ARG A 229 -13.86 24.92 -3.23
CA ARG A 229 -13.26 26.27 -3.28
C ARG A 229 -14.07 27.25 -4.12
N LEU A 230 -14.68 26.81 -5.23
CA LEU A 230 -15.55 27.65 -6.06
C LEU A 230 -16.89 27.97 -5.39
N ASN A 231 -17.31 27.18 -4.41
CA ASN A 231 -18.55 27.37 -3.64
C ASN A 231 -18.56 28.64 -2.76
N ILE A 232 -17.41 29.27 -2.55
CA ILE A 232 -17.30 30.55 -1.83
C ILE A 232 -18.08 31.66 -2.57
N THR A 233 -18.37 31.48 -3.87
CA THR A 233 -18.98 32.51 -4.73
C THR A 233 -20.49 32.33 -4.95
N ASN A 234 -21.18 31.38 -4.30
CA ASN A 234 -22.63 31.11 -4.46
C ASN A 234 -23.12 31.10 -5.92
N ASN A 235 -22.41 30.38 -6.81
CA ASN A 235 -22.76 30.31 -8.22
C ASN A 235 -23.66 29.08 -8.51
N PRO A 236 -24.89 29.24 -9.07
CA PRO A 236 -25.78 28.13 -9.40
C PRO A 236 -25.20 27.12 -10.41
N ASP A 237 -24.28 27.55 -11.27
CA ASP A 237 -23.60 26.67 -12.24
C ASP A 237 -22.67 25.65 -11.54
N VAL A 238 -22.15 25.99 -10.34
CA VAL A 238 -21.30 25.11 -9.54
C VAL A 238 -22.13 23.97 -8.91
N GLU A 239 -23.35 24.27 -8.49
CA GLU A 239 -24.27 23.26 -7.94
C GLU A 239 -24.80 22.31 -9.02
N GLU A 240 -24.98 22.79 -10.26
CA GLU A 240 -25.30 21.93 -11.40
C GLU A 240 -24.11 21.04 -11.79
N LEU A 241 -22.89 21.60 -11.78
CA LEU A 241 -21.67 20.83 -12.05
C LEU A 241 -21.46 19.71 -11.01
N LYS A 242 -21.73 19.97 -9.72
CA LYS A 242 -21.71 18.93 -8.67
C LYS A 242 -22.68 17.78 -8.95
N ARG A 243 -23.88 18.09 -9.41
CA ARG A 243 -24.88 17.08 -9.77
C ARG A 243 -24.41 16.23 -10.95
N ILE A 244 -23.88 16.86 -12.00
CA ILE A 244 -23.33 16.16 -13.17
C ILE A 244 -22.18 15.23 -12.75
N ILE A 245 -21.25 15.72 -11.92
CA ILE A 245 -20.11 14.92 -11.45
C ILE A 245 -20.55 13.75 -10.57
N SER A 246 -21.50 13.97 -9.67
CA SER A 246 -22.07 12.89 -8.85
C SER A 246 -22.67 11.80 -9.72
N ARG A 247 -23.34 12.18 -10.82
CA ARG A 247 -23.88 11.24 -11.81
C ARG A 247 -22.78 10.49 -12.57
N VAL A 248 -21.72 11.18 -12.99
CA VAL A 248 -20.55 10.53 -13.60
C VAL A 248 -19.90 9.53 -12.63
N LYS A 249 -19.75 9.87 -11.35
CA LYS A 249 -19.23 8.96 -10.30
C LYS A 249 -20.08 7.69 -10.20
N VAL A 250 -21.40 7.81 -10.25
CA VAL A 250 -22.31 6.65 -10.23
C VAL A 250 -22.14 5.80 -11.49
N LEU A 251 -22.14 6.41 -12.67
CA LEU A 251 -21.99 5.69 -13.94
C LEU A 251 -20.65 4.96 -14.05
N VAL A 252 -19.55 5.57 -13.61
CA VAL A 252 -18.24 4.92 -13.57
C VAL A 252 -18.27 3.70 -12.65
N LYS A 253 -18.85 3.82 -11.45
CA LYS A 253 -19.01 2.69 -10.52
C LYS A 253 -19.90 1.58 -11.08
N GLU A 254 -20.95 1.93 -11.83
CA GLU A 254 -21.85 0.96 -12.47
C GLU A 254 -21.16 0.20 -13.62
N VAL A 255 -20.32 0.86 -14.42
CA VAL A 255 -19.51 0.22 -15.47
C VAL A 255 -18.46 -0.72 -14.85
N GLU A 256 -17.85 -0.33 -13.73
CA GLU A 256 -16.93 -1.17 -12.95
C GLU A 256 -17.64 -2.35 -12.26
N GLY A 257 -18.90 -2.19 -11.84
CA GLY A 257 -19.70 -3.28 -11.28
C GLY A 257 -20.23 -4.26 -12.34
N SER A 258 -20.54 -3.76 -13.53
CA SER A 258 -21.14 -4.55 -14.62
C SER A 258 -20.12 -5.41 -15.38
N THR A 259 -18.84 -5.02 -15.37
CA THR A 259 -17.74 -5.84 -15.90
C THR A 259 -17.51 -7.10 -15.07
N ASN A 260 -17.83 -7.10 -13.78
CA ASN A 260 -17.83 -8.29 -12.92
C ASN A 260 -19.08 -9.19 -13.08
N GLY A 261 -20.15 -8.68 -13.70
CA GLY A 261 -21.42 -9.41 -13.86
C GLY A 261 -21.61 -10.09 -15.22
N HIS A 262 -20.86 -9.69 -16.25
CA HIS A 262 -21.06 -10.21 -17.61
C HIS A 262 -20.43 -11.58 -17.89
N GLU A 263 -19.51 -12.06 -17.03
CA GLU A 263 -18.96 -13.43 -17.13
C GLU A 263 -19.90 -14.50 -16.58
N GLN A 264 -20.83 -14.18 -15.67
CA GLN A 264 -21.76 -15.18 -15.11
C GLN A 264 -22.95 -15.50 -16.02
N LYS A 265 -23.31 -14.62 -16.96
CA LYS A 265 -24.48 -14.84 -17.85
C LYS A 265 -24.18 -15.62 -19.14
N ARG A 266 -22.91 -15.84 -19.50
CA ARG A 266 -22.56 -16.67 -20.67
C ARG A 266 -22.46 -18.17 -20.37
N THR A 267 -22.24 -18.56 -19.11
CA THR A 267 -22.06 -19.97 -18.73
C THR A 267 -23.37 -20.72 -18.47
N GLN A 268 -24.51 -20.04 -18.40
CA GLN A 268 -25.83 -20.69 -18.22
C GLN A 268 -26.58 -20.96 -19.53
N ALA A 269 -26.07 -20.55 -20.69
CA ALA A 269 -26.75 -20.73 -21.98
C ALA A 269 -26.32 -21.98 -22.77
N ILE A 270 -25.44 -22.84 -22.24
CA ILE A 270 -24.94 -24.03 -22.96
C ILE A 270 -25.49 -25.36 -22.40
N ASN A 271 -26.21 -25.36 -21.27
CA ASN A 271 -26.84 -26.58 -20.73
C ASN A 271 -28.35 -26.60 -20.97
N PHE A 272 -28.76 -26.61 -22.25
CA PHE A 272 -30.06 -27.14 -22.68
C PHE A 272 -29.88 -27.66 -24.11
N ASN A 273 -29.44 -28.91 -24.23
CA ASN A 273 -29.81 -29.86 -25.29
C ASN A 273 -29.04 -31.16 -25.07
N ASN A 274 -29.67 -32.06 -24.31
CA ASN A 274 -29.61 -33.52 -24.47
C ASN A 274 -30.89 -34.08 -23.86
#